data_AF-B5DDX1-F1
#
_entry.id   AF-B5DDX1-F1
#
_cell.length_a   1.000
_cell.length_b   1.000
_cell.length_c   1.000
_cell.angle_alpha   90.00
_cell.angle_beta   90.00
_cell.angle_gamma   90.00
#
_symmetry.space_group_name_H-M   'P 1'
#
loop_
_entity.id
_entity.type
_entity.pdbx_description
1 polymer ?
#
loop_
_entity_poly.entity_id
_entity_poly.type
_entity_poly.pdbx_seq_one_letter_code
_entity_poly.pdbx_strand_id
1 'polypeptide(L)'
;MHGSYPLTEDTFSRFPSQSNVYGLSVLPCGASGHELLAATLKGKVTSFKYQKLRDKLRAGARELHFTYIPVDAEIVSIDSFSKSPPKRGLVVGITFIKDSGDKASPFLNIYCDYEPGSEYNLDSIAQSCLNLELKFTPFQLCHTE
;
A
#
# COMPACT_ATOMS: atom_id res chain seq x y z
N MET A 1 9.23 24.81 13.86
CA MET A 1 9.24 25.60 12.61
C MET A 1 8.93 24.66 11.45
N HIS A 2 7.67 24.57 11.04
CA HIS A 2 7.28 23.83 9.83
C HIS A 2 7.56 24.74 8.64
N GLY A 3 8.70 24.51 7.96
CA GLY A 3 8.94 25.13 6.66
C GLY A 3 7.92 24.59 5.67
N SER A 4 7.08 25.45 5.11
CA SER A 4 6.29 25.14 3.94
C SER A 4 7.26 24.93 2.78
N TYR A 5 7.41 23.69 2.33
CA TYR A 5 8.11 23.43 1.08
C TYR A 5 7.22 23.96 -0.04
N PRO A 6 7.68 24.92 -0.85
CA PRO A 6 6.90 25.35 -2.01
C PRO A 6 6.65 24.12 -2.90
N LEU A 7 5.43 24.01 -3.43
CA LEU A 7 4.94 23.01 -4.40
C LEU A 7 5.68 23.12 -5.76
N THR A 8 6.99 23.32 -5.74
CA THR A 8 7.85 23.60 -6.90
C THR A 8 8.56 22.35 -7.43
N GLU A 9 8.46 21.22 -6.73
CA GLU A 9 9.08 19.96 -7.16
C GLU A 9 8.02 18.97 -7.64
N ASP A 10 7.65 19.07 -8.91
CA ASP A 10 6.87 18.05 -9.59
C ASP A 10 7.77 16.83 -9.86
N THR A 11 7.44 15.68 -9.26
CA THR A 11 8.15 14.43 -9.54
C THR A 11 7.24 13.44 -10.23
N PHE A 12 7.69 12.92 -11.37
CA PHE A 12 6.99 11.90 -12.14
C PHE A 12 7.60 10.52 -11.90
N SER A 13 6.74 9.53 -11.66
CA SER A 13 7.12 8.12 -11.59
C SER A 13 6.12 7.31 -12.40
N ARG A 14 6.61 6.59 -13.41
CA ARG A 14 5.76 5.78 -14.31
C ARG A 14 5.53 4.40 -13.74
N PHE A 15 4.31 3.88 -13.91
CA PHE A 15 4.07 2.44 -13.78
C PHE A 15 4.73 1.68 -14.94
N PRO A 16 5.14 0.42 -14.73
CA PRO A 16 5.83 -0.37 -15.77
C PRO A 16 4.93 -0.69 -16.98
N SER A 17 3.61 -0.60 -16.82
CA SER A 17 2.63 -0.83 -17.88
C SER A 17 1.42 0.10 -17.71
N GLN A 18 0.69 0.34 -18.79
CA GLN A 18 -0.63 0.99 -18.71
C GLN A 18 -1.55 0.11 -17.88
N SER A 19 -2.04 0.65 -16.76
CA SER A 19 -2.96 0.00 -15.85
C SER A 19 -3.78 1.07 -15.14
N ASN A 20 -4.99 0.70 -14.74
CA ASN A 20 -5.78 1.51 -13.83
C ASN A 20 -5.22 1.36 -12.40
N VAL A 21 -5.33 2.44 -11.62
CA VAL A 21 -5.05 2.46 -10.18
C VAL A 21 -6.37 2.23 -9.46
N TYR A 22 -6.43 1.21 -8.62
CA TYR A 22 -7.66 0.78 -7.92
C TYR A 22 -7.64 1.07 -6.43
N GLY A 23 -6.54 1.61 -5.90
CA GLY A 23 -6.51 2.11 -4.53
C GLY A 23 -5.23 2.85 -4.20
N LEU A 24 -5.36 3.75 -3.22
CA LEU A 24 -4.31 4.56 -2.67
C LEU A 24 -4.39 4.51 -1.15
N SER A 25 -3.25 4.35 -0.47
CA SER A 25 -3.23 4.39 0.99
C SER A 25 -2.02 5.14 1.52
N VAL A 26 -2.24 6.02 2.49
CA VAL A 26 -1.20 6.89 3.07
C VAL A 26 -0.70 6.28 4.38
N LEU A 27 0.58 5.97 4.40
CA LEU A 27 1.30 5.42 5.54
C LEU A 27 1.94 6.53 6.37
N PRO A 28 1.59 6.66 7.65
CA PRO A 28 2.30 7.55 8.56
C PRO A 28 3.64 6.90 8.95
N CYS A 29 4.74 7.29 8.31
CA CYS A 29 6.07 6.73 8.54
C CYS A 29 6.93 7.66 9.42
N GLY A 30 6.61 7.70 10.72
CA GLY A 30 7.44 8.30 11.78
C GLY A 30 8.18 9.60 11.41
N ALA A 31 9.48 9.66 11.73
CA ALA A 31 10.34 10.83 11.46
C ALA A 31 10.70 11.02 9.97
N SER A 32 10.40 10.05 9.11
CA SER A 32 10.76 10.03 7.68
C SER A 32 9.69 10.57 6.74
N GLY A 33 8.50 10.91 7.24
CA GLY A 33 7.41 11.51 6.46
C GLY A 33 6.28 10.53 6.13
N HIS A 34 5.47 10.88 5.13
CA HIS A 34 4.38 10.04 4.62
C HIS A 34 4.86 9.20 3.43
N GLU A 35 4.44 7.95 3.37
CA GLU A 35 4.65 7.04 2.24
C GLU A 35 3.29 6.70 1.62
N LEU A 36 3.16 6.75 0.30
CA LEU A 36 1.92 6.47 -0.43
C LEU A 36 2.04 5.09 -1.08
N LEU A 37 1.09 4.20 -0.83
CA LEU A 37 0.93 2.97 -1.58
C LEU A 37 -0.08 3.19 -2.69
N ALA A 38 0.24 2.78 -3.91
CA ALA A 38 -0.72 2.69 -5.00
C ALA A 38 -0.79 1.26 -5.51
N ALA A 39 -2.00 0.72 -5.59
CA ALA A 39 -2.25 -0.59 -6.17
C ALA A 39 -2.82 -0.44 -7.58
N THR A 40 -2.24 -1.18 -8.51
CA THR A 40 -2.74 -1.32 -9.87
C THR A 40 -3.57 -2.60 -10.01
N LEU A 41 -4.46 -2.63 -11.00
CA LEU A 41 -5.35 -3.78 -11.23
C LEU A 41 -4.61 -5.12 -11.24
N LYS A 42 -3.49 -5.19 -11.97
CA LYS A 42 -2.73 -6.43 -12.22
C LYS A 42 -1.80 -6.83 -11.07
N GLY A 43 -2.25 -6.72 -9.83
CA GLY A 43 -1.52 -7.23 -8.66
C GLY A 43 -0.29 -6.44 -8.21
N LYS A 44 0.12 -5.38 -8.92
CA LYS A 44 1.33 -4.61 -8.56
C LYS A 44 0.99 -3.49 -7.59
N VAL A 45 1.72 -3.43 -6.48
CA VAL A 45 1.67 -2.34 -5.51
C VAL A 45 2.98 -1.57 -5.55
N THR A 46 2.91 -0.23 -5.66
CA THR A 46 4.08 0.65 -5.67
C THR A 46 4.04 1.57 -4.46
N SER A 47 5.14 1.66 -3.73
CA SER A 47 5.36 2.65 -2.67
C SER A 47 6.03 3.89 -3.26
N PHE A 48 5.51 5.07 -2.91
CA PHE A 48 6.08 6.37 -3.21
C PHE A 48 6.43 7.06 -1.90
N LYS A 49 7.64 7.57 -1.78
CA LYS A 49 8.09 8.30 -0.60
C LYS A 49 8.96 9.48 -0.96
N TYR A 50 8.87 10.53 -0.16
CA TYR A 50 9.84 11.60 -0.18
C TYR A 50 10.82 11.42 0.98
N GLN A 51 12.10 11.35 0.66
CA GLN A 51 13.16 11.30 1.65
C GLN A 51 13.86 12.64 1.72
N LYS A 52 13.92 13.22 2.92
CA LYS A 52 14.69 14.44 3.16
C LYS A 52 16.16 14.08 3.33
N LEU A 53 16.98 14.44 2.35
CA LEU A 53 18.44 14.28 2.38
C LEU A 53 19.07 15.65 2.59
N ARG A 54 19.43 15.97 3.85
CA ARG A 54 19.92 17.29 4.27
C ARG A 54 18.91 18.40 3.91
N ASP A 55 19.20 19.18 2.88
CA ASP A 55 18.38 20.30 2.41
C ASP A 55 17.64 20.02 1.09
N LYS A 56 17.69 18.78 0.58
CA LYS A 56 16.98 18.38 -0.65
C LYS A 56 15.96 17.30 -0.36
N LEU A 57 14.79 17.41 -0.99
CA LEU A 57 13.80 16.34 -1.02
C LEU A 57 14.13 15.41 -2.19
N ARG A 58 14.09 14.10 -1.97
CA ARG A 58 14.26 13.11 -3.03
C ARG A 58 13.02 12.23 -3.08
N ALA A 59 12.29 12.27 -4.18
CA ALA A 59 11.24 11.29 -4.42
C ALA A 59 11.86 9.93 -4.75
N GLY A 60 11.24 8.87 -4.23
CA GLY A 60 11.54 7.49 -4.58
C GLY A 60 10.25 6.74 -4.80
N ALA A 61 10.23 5.92 -5.87
CA ALA A 61 9.19 4.95 -6.14
C ALA A 61 9.81 3.55 -6.12
N ARG A 62 9.17 2.60 -5.45
CA ARG A 62 9.59 1.19 -5.45
C ARG A 62 8.38 0.26 -5.56
N GLU A 63 8.51 -0.79 -6.36
CA GLU A 63 7.50 -1.86 -6.39
C GLU A 63 7.64 -2.72 -5.13
N LEU A 64 6.52 -3.06 -4.49
CA LEU A 64 6.43 -3.92 -3.32
C LEU A 64 5.76 -5.23 -3.70
N HIS A 65 6.33 -6.34 -3.23
CA HIS A 65 5.80 -7.67 -3.48
C HIS A 65 5.08 -8.20 -2.24
N PHE A 66 3.75 -8.10 -2.26
CA PHE A 66 2.88 -8.69 -1.24
C PHE A 66 2.67 -10.17 -1.54
N THR A 67 3.00 -11.01 -0.56
CA THR A 67 2.85 -12.47 -0.68
C THR A 67 1.38 -12.88 -0.76
N TYR A 68 1.11 -14.05 -1.35
CA TYR A 68 -0.24 -14.63 -1.45
C TYR A 68 -1.26 -13.79 -2.24
N ILE A 69 -0.79 -12.94 -3.16
CA ILE A 69 -1.62 -12.35 -4.22
C ILE A 69 -1.29 -13.09 -5.53
N PRO A 70 -2.24 -13.85 -6.12
CA PRO A 70 -2.04 -14.51 -7.40
C PRO A 70 -1.71 -13.52 -8.52
N VAL A 71 -0.94 -13.96 -9.53
CA VAL A 71 -0.50 -13.11 -10.65
C VAL A 71 -1.68 -12.64 -11.53
N ASP A 72 -2.71 -13.47 -11.60
CA ASP A 72 -3.96 -13.27 -12.33
C ASP A 72 -5.06 -12.62 -11.48
N ALA A 73 -4.77 -12.27 -10.23
CA ALA A 73 -5.74 -11.60 -9.37
C ALA A 73 -5.87 -10.11 -9.72
N GLU A 74 -7.10 -9.61 -9.61
CA GLU A 74 -7.44 -8.21 -9.78
C GLU A 74 -7.50 -7.52 -8.42
N ILE A 75 -6.57 -6.59 -8.13
CA ILE A 75 -6.68 -5.78 -6.91
C ILE A 75 -7.81 -4.78 -7.08
N VAL A 76 -8.72 -4.76 -6.11
CA VAL A 76 -9.91 -3.89 -6.10
C VAL A 76 -9.92 -2.88 -4.97
N SER A 77 -9.11 -3.07 -3.92
CA SER A 77 -8.87 -2.06 -2.90
C SER A 77 -7.57 -2.31 -2.13
N ILE A 78 -6.97 -1.23 -1.65
CA ILE A 78 -5.87 -1.25 -0.69
C ILE A 78 -6.13 -0.15 0.35
N ASP A 79 -5.98 -0.49 1.61
CA ASP A 79 -6.03 0.47 2.70
C ASP A 79 -5.04 0.09 3.81
N SER A 80 -4.75 1.02 4.70
CA SER A 80 -3.78 0.82 5.76
C SER A 80 -4.05 1.73 6.94
N PHE A 81 -3.65 1.28 8.12
CA PHE A 81 -3.73 2.07 9.33
C PHE A 81 -2.64 1.67 10.32
N SER A 82 -2.29 2.60 11.19
CA SER A 82 -1.39 2.34 12.30
C SER A 82 -2.14 1.82 13.51
N LYS A 83 -1.61 0.75 14.11
CA LYS A 83 -2.09 0.26 15.41
C LYS A 83 -1.91 1.32 16.49
N SER A 84 -2.88 1.40 17.40
CA SER A 84 -2.78 2.28 18.57
C SER A 84 -1.75 1.77 19.59
N PRO A 85 -1.16 2.65 20.41
CA PRO A 85 -0.30 2.25 21.52
C PRO A 85 -1.00 1.24 22.46
N PRO A 86 -0.26 0.30 23.10
CA PRO A 86 1.20 0.16 23.13
C PRO A 86 1.78 -0.65 21.96
N LYS A 87 0.94 -1.38 21.23
CA LYS A 87 1.35 -2.20 20.09
C LYS A 87 1.50 -1.31 18.86
N ARG A 88 2.68 -0.70 18.70
CA ARG A 88 3.02 0.02 17.46
C ARG A 88 3.06 -0.96 16.27
N GLY A 89 2.78 -0.48 15.07
CA GLY A 89 2.90 -1.27 13.85
C GLY A 89 1.90 -0.84 12.78
N LEU A 90 2.16 -1.25 11.55
CA LEU A 90 1.30 -1.00 10.42
C LEU A 90 0.44 -2.23 10.12
N VAL A 91 -0.81 -1.99 9.73
CA VAL A 91 -1.68 -2.98 9.10
C VAL A 91 -1.96 -2.50 7.68
N VAL A 92 -1.80 -3.39 6.70
CA VAL A 92 -2.18 -3.14 5.31
C VAL A 92 -3.22 -4.20 4.91
N GLY A 93 -4.38 -3.76 4.47
CA GLY A 93 -5.40 -4.61 3.88
C GLY A 93 -5.38 -4.50 2.36
N ILE A 94 -5.33 -5.62 1.65
CA ILE A 94 -5.46 -5.66 0.20
C ILE A 94 -6.60 -6.60 -0.16
N THR A 95 -7.61 -6.08 -0.85
CA THR A 95 -8.66 -6.90 -1.42
C THR A 95 -8.36 -7.18 -2.88
N PHE A 96 -8.47 -8.43 -3.29
CA PHE A 96 -8.38 -8.83 -4.68
C PHE A 96 -9.47 -9.83 -5.07
N ILE A 97 -9.80 -9.86 -6.35
CA ILE A 97 -10.69 -10.85 -6.95
C ILE A 97 -9.81 -11.88 -7.66
N LYS A 98 -10.03 -13.15 -7.35
CA LYS A 98 -9.47 -14.26 -8.11
C LYS A 98 -10.53 -14.78 -9.06
N ASP A 99 -10.26 -14.71 -10.35
CA ASP A 99 -11.09 -15.38 -11.35
C ASP A 99 -10.66 -16.84 -11.47
N SER A 100 -11.59 -17.76 -11.17
CA SER A 100 -11.35 -19.20 -11.29
C SER A 100 -12.02 -19.81 -12.52
N GLY A 101 -12.57 -18.98 -13.42
CA GLY A 101 -13.28 -19.40 -14.63
C GLY A 101 -14.77 -19.67 -14.38
N ASP A 102 -15.11 -20.35 -13.28
CA ASP A 102 -16.52 -20.61 -12.92
C ASP A 102 -17.12 -19.53 -12.01
N LYS A 103 -16.28 -18.88 -11.20
CA LYS A 103 -16.69 -17.82 -10.28
C LYS A 103 -15.53 -16.90 -9.93
N ALA A 104 -15.82 -15.59 -9.90
CA ALA A 104 -14.97 -14.59 -9.28
C ALA A 104 -15.15 -14.62 -7.75
N SER A 105 -14.08 -14.95 -7.02
CA SER A 105 -14.08 -14.99 -5.56
C SER A 105 -13.25 -13.83 -4.98
N PRO A 106 -13.82 -12.97 -4.12
CA PRO A 106 -13.09 -11.91 -3.46
C PRO A 106 -12.35 -12.43 -2.22
N PHE A 107 -11.13 -11.95 -2.03
CA PHE A 107 -10.28 -12.25 -0.87
C PHE A 107 -9.74 -10.96 -0.26
N LEU A 108 -9.56 -10.96 1.06
CA LEU A 108 -8.86 -9.93 1.80
C LEU A 108 -7.59 -10.52 2.39
N ASN A 109 -6.44 -9.98 1.99
CA ASN A 109 -5.17 -10.21 2.66
C ASN A 109 -4.92 -9.09 3.66
N ILE A 110 -4.61 -9.46 4.90
CA ILE A 110 -4.21 -8.55 5.96
C ILE A 110 -2.74 -8.81 6.25
N TYR A 111 -1.91 -7.79 6.03
CA TYR A 111 -0.48 -7.79 6.28
C TYR A 111 -0.19 -6.96 7.52
N CYS A 112 0.65 -7.47 8.39
CA CYS A 112 0.84 -6.84 9.67
C CYS A 112 2.18 -7.15 10.32
N ASP A 113 2.87 -6.09 10.76
CA ASP A 113 4.12 -6.27 11.48
C ASP A 113 3.94 -7.15 12.73
N TYR A 114 4.85 -8.12 12.84
CA TYR A 114 4.92 -9.11 13.90
C TYR A 114 6.27 -8.94 14.58
N GLU A 115 6.47 -7.85 15.33
CA GLU A 115 7.21 -7.87 16.60
C GLU A 115 7.31 -6.49 17.27
N PRO A 116 7.09 -6.39 18.60
CA PRO A 116 7.34 -5.16 19.35
C PRO A 116 8.84 -4.81 19.36
N GLY A 117 9.21 -3.63 18.86
CA GLY A 117 10.58 -3.13 18.87
C GLY A 117 11.33 -3.27 17.56
N SER A 118 10.75 -3.98 16.58
CA SER A 118 11.25 -4.02 15.21
C SER A 118 11.14 -2.65 14.54
N GLU A 119 12.14 -2.32 13.72
CA GLU A 119 12.07 -1.14 12.86
C GLU A 119 11.00 -1.34 11.79
N TYR A 120 10.29 -0.25 11.46
CA TYR A 120 9.32 -0.25 10.38
C TYR A 120 9.97 -0.74 9.07
N ASN A 121 9.43 -1.83 8.52
CA ASN A 121 9.91 -2.41 7.28
C ASN A 121 8.75 -2.99 6.46
N LEU A 122 8.39 -2.30 5.37
CA LEU A 122 7.33 -2.74 4.47
C LEU A 122 7.63 -4.08 3.79
N ASP A 123 8.89 -4.40 3.52
CA ASP A 123 9.26 -5.65 2.88
C ASP A 123 8.95 -6.82 3.84
N SER A 124 9.25 -6.67 5.13
CA SER A 124 8.86 -7.63 6.17
C SER A 124 7.35 -7.74 6.33
N ILE A 125 6.63 -6.61 6.37
CA ILE A 125 5.17 -6.58 6.49
C ILE A 125 4.52 -7.32 5.32
N ALA A 126 5.02 -7.13 4.09
CA ALA A 126 4.49 -7.77 2.89
C ALA A 126 4.61 -9.32 2.89
N GLN A 127 5.40 -9.90 3.79
CA GLN A 127 5.51 -11.36 3.99
C GLN A 127 4.53 -11.91 5.04
N SER A 128 3.93 -11.06 5.88
CA SER A 128 3.11 -11.43 7.04
C SER A 128 1.61 -11.54 6.73
N CYS A 129 1.24 -12.46 5.85
CA CYS A 129 -0.12 -12.51 5.32
C CYS A 129 -1.10 -13.35 6.16
N LEU A 130 -2.24 -12.76 6.53
CA LEU A 130 -3.48 -13.46 6.86
C LEU A 130 -4.45 -13.33 5.68
N ASN A 131 -4.81 -14.45 5.06
CA ASN A 131 -5.76 -14.49 3.94
C ASN A 131 -7.17 -14.88 4.41
N LEU A 132 -8.18 -14.16 3.92
CA LEU A 132 -9.59 -14.41 4.22
C LEU A 132 -10.41 -14.38 2.94
N GLU A 133 -11.24 -15.40 2.70
CA GLU A 133 -12.25 -15.37 1.63
C GLU A 133 -13.45 -14.52 2.09
N LEU A 134 -13.90 -13.60 1.24
CA LEU A 134 -15.05 -12.75 1.51
C LEU A 134 -16.30 -13.30 0.82
N LYS A 135 -17.46 -13.08 1.44
CA LYS A 135 -18.77 -13.40 0.85
C LYS A 135 -19.37 -12.22 0.05
N PHE A 136 -18.63 -11.13 -0.06
CA PHE A 136 -19.00 -9.89 -0.76
C PHE A 136 -17.74 -9.22 -1.31
N THR A 137 -17.89 -8.33 -2.28
CA THR A 137 -16.77 -7.54 -2.82
C THR A 137 -16.77 -6.15 -2.17
N PRO A 138 -15.79 -5.81 -1.32
CA PRO A 138 -15.66 -4.47 -0.78
C PRO A 138 -15.14 -3.53 -1.87
N PHE A 139 -16.05 -2.95 -2.65
CA PHE A 139 -15.71 -1.85 -3.53
C PHE A 139 -15.55 -0.58 -2.70
N GLN A 140 -14.30 -0.18 -2.45
CA GLN A 140 -14.01 1.13 -1.88
C GLN A 140 -13.87 2.13 -3.03
N LEU A 141 -15.00 2.44 -3.69
CA LEU A 141 -15.13 3.54 -4.65
C LEU A 141 -15.23 4.85 -3.87
N CYS A 142 -14.20 5.21 -3.09
CA CYS A 142 -14.13 6.53 -2.50
C CYS A 142 -13.72 7.53 -3.59
N HIS A 143 -14.70 8.02 -4.35
CA HIS A 143 -14.64 9.44 -4.72
C HIS A 143 -14.87 10.19 -3.41
N THR A 144 -13.80 10.66 -2.79
CA THR A 144 -13.95 11.59 -1.67
C THR A 144 -14.62 12.85 -2.24
N GLU A 145 -15.66 13.37 -1.59
CA GLU A 145 -16.14 14.74 -1.86
C GLU A 145 -15.03 15.78 -1.63
#